data_AF-A0A319DUE9-F1
#
_entry.id   AF-A0A319DUE9-F1
#
_cell.length_a   1.000
_cell.length_b   1.000
_cell.length_c   1.000
_cell.angle_alpha   90.00
_cell.angle_beta   90.00
_cell.angle_gamma   90.00
#
_symmetry.space_group_name_H-M   'P 1'
#
loop_
_entity.id
_entity.type
_entity.pdbx_description
1 polymer ?
#
loop_
_entity_poly.entity_id
_entity_poly.type
_entity_poly.pdbx_seq_one_letter_code
_entity_poly.pdbx_strand_id
1 'polypeptide(L)'
;WALLRTLNSSNPHDITGYLHGTASFVLLPPSSSSPTQSHESLYTESGSLPANLSPTHSPLQWKKSYIWRLTPTQISVWFVKPVASEPPEADYLFHGMEFRQPDDNTRAWEGGKEEGGEGYVSPPVPPPVRKRSLSGVGAEEETVVVMARGNHLCINDMYRTAYAFRVRVMDGEVVSWASRHVVKGPKKNQDIVNLYSVA
;
A
#
# COMPACT_ATOMS: atom_id res chain seq x y z
N TRP A 1 0.51 -7.49 10.04
CA TRP A 1 -0.10 -7.89 8.76
C TRP A 1 0.70 -8.99 8.13
N ALA A 2 0.07 -10.09 7.74
CA ALA A 2 0.65 -11.00 6.75
C ALA A 2 0.55 -10.35 5.36
N LEU A 3 1.62 -10.41 4.57
CA LEU A 3 1.72 -9.79 3.25
C LEU A 3 1.94 -10.87 2.19
N LEU A 4 1.07 -10.88 1.18
CA LEU A 4 1.29 -11.54 -0.10
C LEU A 4 1.53 -10.48 -1.17
N ARG A 5 2.70 -10.52 -1.81
CA ARG A 5 3.11 -9.60 -2.88
C ARG A 5 3.23 -10.37 -4.19
N THR A 6 2.61 -9.84 -5.24
CA THR A 6 2.79 -10.30 -6.62
C THR A 6 3.59 -9.25 -7.37
N LEU A 7 4.71 -9.67 -7.95
CA LEU A 7 5.56 -8.87 -8.82
C LEU A 7 5.33 -9.30 -10.26
N ASN A 8 5.07 -8.34 -11.13
CA ASN A 8 5.03 -8.55 -12.57
C ASN A 8 5.85 -7.45 -13.26
N SER A 9 6.81 -7.85 -14.08
CA SER A 9 7.60 -6.91 -14.89
C SER A 9 7.71 -7.40 -16.32
N SER A 10 7.65 -6.46 -17.28
CA SER A 10 7.97 -6.79 -18.67
C SER A 10 9.49 -6.82 -18.95
N ASN A 11 10.31 -6.41 -17.99
CA ASN A 11 11.77 -6.50 -18.09
C ASN A 11 12.20 -7.91 -17.63
N PRO A 12 12.85 -8.73 -18.48
CA PRO A 12 13.26 -10.09 -18.12
C PRO A 12 14.33 -10.13 -17.02
N HIS A 13 14.98 -9.00 -16.72
CA HIS A 13 15.96 -8.91 -15.63
C HIS A 13 15.33 -8.57 -14.27
N ASP A 14 14.04 -8.23 -14.23
CA ASP A 14 13.33 -7.96 -12.99
C ASP A 14 12.73 -9.24 -12.41
N ILE A 15 12.60 -9.27 -11.09
CA ILE A 15 11.98 -10.37 -10.38
C ILE A 15 10.47 -10.35 -10.64
N THR A 16 9.94 -11.49 -11.12
CA THR A 16 8.50 -11.74 -11.31
C THR A 16 8.09 -12.96 -10.50
N GLY A 17 6.92 -12.91 -9.87
CA GLY A 17 6.39 -14.01 -9.04
C GLY A 17 5.77 -13.55 -7.73
N TYR A 18 5.61 -14.50 -6.79
CA TYR A 18 4.96 -14.27 -5.51
C TYR A 18 5.97 -14.22 -4.36
N LEU A 19 5.80 -13.25 -3.46
CA LEU A 19 6.59 -13.07 -2.25
C LEU A 19 5.68 -13.07 -1.04
N HIS A 20 6.15 -13.71 0.02
CA HIS A 20 5.50 -13.64 1.33
C HIS A 20 6.33 -12.78 2.27
N GLY A 21 5.65 -12.06 3.14
CA GLY A 21 6.28 -11.22 4.14
C GLY A 21 5.31 -10.80 5.21
N THR A 22 5.74 -9.82 5.98
CA THR A 22 4.97 -9.18 7.02
C THR A 22 5.02 -7.68 6.86
N ALA A 23 3.97 -6.99 7.28
CA ALA A 23 3.98 -5.54 7.43
C ALA A 23 3.47 -5.11 8.80
N SER A 24 4.02 -4.02 9.32
CA SER A 24 3.70 -3.47 10.63
C SER A 24 3.62 -1.95 10.60
N PHE A 25 2.82 -1.38 11.49
CA PHE A 25 2.78 0.04 11.79
C PHE A 25 3.23 0.25 13.23
N VAL A 26 4.19 1.15 13.44
CA VAL A 26 4.66 1.56 14.77
C VAL A 26 4.41 3.06 14.90
N LEU A 27 3.64 3.48 15.91
CA LEU A 27 3.38 4.89 16.16
C LEU A 27 4.69 5.60 16.52
N LEU A 28 4.94 6.74 15.88
CA LEU A 28 6.10 7.58 16.16
C LEU A 28 5.73 8.67 17.17
N PRO A 29 6.67 9.09 18.03
CA PRO A 29 6.45 10.23 18.90
C PRO A 29 6.27 11.50 18.05
N PRO A 30 5.54 12.51 18.55
CA PRO A 30 5.38 13.78 17.84
C PRO A 30 6.76 14.40 17.54
N SER A 31 7.03 14.74 16.28
CA SER A 31 8.23 15.48 15.91
C SER A 31 7.93 16.98 15.85
N SER A 32 8.94 17.82 16.08
CA SER A 32 8.84 19.27 15.91
C SER A 32 8.52 19.69 14.46
N SER A 33 8.76 18.81 13.50
CA SER A 33 8.48 19.02 12.08
C SER A 33 7.09 18.54 11.64
N SER A 34 6.36 17.85 12.51
CA SER A 34 5.06 17.26 12.19
C SER A 34 3.96 18.34 12.28
N PRO A 35 2.97 18.35 11.36
CA PRO A 35 1.84 19.28 11.42
C PRO A 35 1.06 19.15 12.74
N THR A 36 0.41 20.24 13.14
CA THR A 36 -0.48 20.24 14.32
C THR A 36 -1.60 19.20 14.13
N GLN A 37 -1.90 18.43 15.18
CA GLN A 37 -2.89 17.34 15.15
C GLN A 37 -2.62 16.23 14.12
N SER A 38 -1.35 15.97 13.82
CA SER A 38 -0.97 14.81 13.00
C SER A 38 -0.52 13.62 13.84
N HIS A 39 -0.81 12.43 13.34
CA HIS A 39 -0.27 11.17 13.83
C HIS A 39 0.64 10.57 12.77
N GLU A 40 1.83 10.15 13.18
CA GLU A 40 2.80 9.52 12.29
C GLU A 40 3.05 8.08 12.71
N SER A 41 3.10 7.20 11.73
CA SER A 41 3.42 5.79 11.95
C SER A 41 4.51 5.35 10.98
N LEU A 42 5.52 4.68 11.51
CA LEU A 42 6.50 3.97 10.71
C LEU A 42 5.84 2.69 10.18
N TYR A 43 5.58 2.70 8.89
CA TYR A 43 5.20 1.52 8.14
C TYR A 43 6.47 0.77 7.74
N THR A 44 6.54 -0.53 8.04
CA THR A 44 7.64 -1.39 7.63
C THR A 44 7.11 -2.69 7.06
N GLU A 45 7.65 -3.08 5.92
CA GLU A 45 7.49 -4.40 5.31
C GLU A 45 8.81 -5.15 5.34
N SER A 46 8.72 -6.46 5.51
CA SER A 46 9.88 -7.34 5.36
C SER A 46 9.47 -8.73 4.89
N GLY A 47 10.37 -9.43 4.22
CA GLY A 47 10.16 -10.81 3.81
C GLY A 47 11.42 -11.39 3.18
N SER A 48 11.29 -12.57 2.63
CA SER A 48 12.36 -13.26 1.93
C SER A 48 11.99 -13.52 0.47
N LEU A 49 12.98 -13.37 -0.41
CA LEU A 49 12.94 -13.84 -1.77
C LEU A 49 13.35 -15.32 -1.78
N PRO A 50 12.53 -16.20 -2.37
CA PRO A 50 12.92 -17.58 -2.64
C PRO A 50 14.26 -17.65 -3.37
N ALA A 51 15.10 -18.63 -3.01
CA ALA A 51 16.45 -18.77 -3.56
C ALA A 51 16.47 -18.91 -5.10
N ASN A 52 15.43 -19.52 -5.68
CA ASN A 52 15.29 -19.65 -7.14
C ASN A 52 14.99 -18.32 -7.86
N LEU A 53 14.54 -17.30 -7.14
CA LEU A 53 14.30 -15.95 -7.66
C LEU A 53 15.46 -14.99 -7.35
N SER A 54 16.45 -15.45 -6.59
CA SER A 54 17.62 -14.67 -6.20
C SER A 54 18.75 -14.85 -7.22
N PRO A 55 19.40 -13.77 -7.70
CA PRO A 55 20.56 -13.86 -8.59
C PRO A 55 21.72 -14.67 -8.02
N THR A 56 21.80 -14.79 -6.69
CA THR A 56 22.87 -15.50 -5.98
C THR A 56 22.50 -16.92 -5.58
N HIS A 57 21.31 -17.42 -5.97
CA HIS A 57 20.76 -18.71 -5.54
C HIS A 57 20.69 -18.89 -4.00
N SER A 58 20.69 -17.79 -3.26
CA SER A 58 20.54 -17.75 -1.80
C SER A 58 19.33 -16.87 -1.43
N PRO A 59 18.57 -17.22 -0.37
CA PRO A 59 17.43 -16.41 0.05
C PRO A 59 17.85 -14.96 0.34
N LEU A 60 17.29 -14.01 -0.41
CA LEU A 60 17.55 -12.59 -0.21
C LEU A 60 16.47 -12.00 0.70
N GLN A 61 16.87 -11.47 1.84
CA GLN A 61 15.95 -10.73 2.70
C GLN A 61 15.70 -9.35 2.09
N TRP A 62 14.45 -8.89 2.14
CA TRP A 62 14.08 -7.55 1.72
C TRP A 62 13.36 -6.84 2.87
N LYS A 63 13.61 -5.53 2.99
CA LYS A 63 12.95 -4.65 3.95
C LYS A 63 12.67 -3.31 3.29
N LYS A 64 11.50 -2.75 3.54
CA LYS A 64 11.10 -1.44 3.03
C LYS A 64 10.32 -0.69 4.10
N SER A 65 10.59 0.61 4.24
CA SER A 65 9.94 1.43 5.25
C SER A 65 9.49 2.78 4.69
N TYR A 66 8.37 3.27 5.21
CA TYR A 66 7.77 4.57 4.90
C TYR A 66 7.20 5.17 6.18
N ILE A 67 7.05 6.50 6.23
CA ILE A 67 6.25 7.15 7.26
C ILE A 67 4.87 7.49 6.70
N TRP A 68 3.83 6.99 7.35
CA TRP A 68 2.45 7.36 7.07
C TRP A 68 2.06 8.46 8.04
N ARG A 69 1.71 9.62 7.49
CA ARG A 69 1.26 10.78 8.25
C ARG A 69 -0.22 10.98 8.02
N LEU A 70 -0.98 10.96 9.10
CA LEU A 70 -2.42 11.15 9.13
C LEU A 70 -2.72 12.49 9.79
N THR A 71 -3.48 13.33 9.10
CA THR A 71 -4.11 14.54 9.65
C THR A 71 -5.62 14.33 9.69
N PRO A 72 -6.41 15.24 10.30
CA PRO A 72 -7.87 15.13 10.28
C PRO A 72 -8.49 15.07 8.88
N THR A 73 -7.78 15.51 7.84
CA THR A 73 -8.30 15.66 6.47
C THR A 73 -7.54 14.85 5.43
N GLN A 74 -6.35 14.34 5.73
CA GLN A 74 -5.48 13.76 4.71
C GLN A 74 -4.58 12.66 5.27
N ILE A 75 -4.29 11.68 4.41
CA ILE A 75 -3.21 10.71 4.63
C ILE A 75 -2.11 10.97 3.60
N SER A 76 -0.84 10.92 4.02
CA SER A 76 0.32 11.06 3.14
C SER A 76 1.40 10.05 3.48
N VAL A 77 2.15 9.64 2.46
CA VAL A 77 3.23 8.65 2.56
C VAL A 77 4.55 9.35 2.27
N TRP A 78 5.54 9.15 3.13
CA TRP A 78 6.84 9.82 3.09
C TRP A 78 7.97 8.80 3.05
N PHE A 79 9.02 9.11 2.31
CA PHE A 79 10.27 8.37 2.40
C PHE A 79 10.90 8.59 3.78
N VAL A 80 11.54 7.56 4.32
CA VAL A 80 12.31 7.64 5.57
C VAL A 80 13.73 8.07 5.25
N LYS A 81 14.33 8.94 6.07
CA LYS A 81 15.72 9.36 5.89
C LYS A 81 16.66 8.14 5.89
N PRO A 82 17.65 8.08 4.98
CA PRO A 82 18.60 6.96 4.93
C PRO A 82 19.52 6.88 6.15
N VAL A 83 19.82 8.04 6.76
CA VAL A 83 20.65 8.12 7.95
C VAL A 83 19.83 7.65 9.14
N ALA A 84 20.37 6.70 9.91
CA ALA A 84 19.72 6.20 11.11
C ALA A 84 19.53 7.35 12.12
N SER A 85 18.31 7.89 12.17
CA SER A 85 17.83 8.78 13.21
C SER A 85 16.97 7.97 14.18
N GLU A 86 17.07 8.27 15.47
CA GLU A 86 16.18 7.72 16.48
C GLU A 86 15.43 8.88 17.18
N PRO A 87 14.11 9.02 16.95
CA PRO A 87 13.23 8.18 16.13
C PRO A 87 13.45 8.34 14.60
N PRO A 88 12.97 7.41 13.75
CA PRO A 88 13.00 7.55 12.30
C PRO A 88 12.30 8.81 11.82
N GLU A 89 12.93 9.54 10.90
CA GLU A 89 12.43 10.82 10.40
C GLU A 89 11.98 10.75 8.94
N ALA A 90 10.97 11.56 8.60
CA ALA A 90 10.53 11.75 7.22
C ALA A 90 11.55 12.57 6.43
N ASP A 91 11.81 12.16 5.19
CA ASP A 91 12.74 12.82 4.27
C ASP A 91 11.97 13.75 3.32
N TYR A 92 11.37 13.17 2.27
CA TYR A 92 10.51 13.88 1.32
C TYR A 92 9.23 13.10 1.02
N LEU A 93 8.22 13.84 0.56
CA LEU A 93 6.91 13.32 0.25
C LEU A 93 6.99 12.33 -0.91
N PHE A 94 6.42 11.14 -0.72
CA PHE A 94 6.16 10.23 -1.82
C PHE A 94 4.85 10.64 -2.51
N HIS A 95 3.71 10.49 -1.82
CA HIS A 95 2.43 10.99 -2.34
C HIS A 95 1.42 11.24 -1.22
N GLY A 96 0.43 12.10 -1.49
CA GLY A 96 -0.83 12.15 -0.73
C GLY A 96 -1.79 11.06 -1.17
N MET A 97 -2.72 10.67 -0.29
CA MET A 97 -3.83 9.79 -0.63
C MET A 97 -5.09 10.62 -0.91
N GLU A 98 -5.69 10.39 -2.07
CA GLU A 98 -6.99 10.90 -2.45
C GLU A 98 -8.02 9.79 -2.31
N PHE A 99 -8.98 9.96 -1.39
CA PHE A 99 -10.05 9.01 -1.17
C PHE A 99 -11.17 9.18 -2.18
N ARG A 100 -11.72 8.06 -2.66
CA ARG A 100 -12.90 8.07 -3.53
C ARG A 100 -14.11 8.54 -2.72
N GLN A 101 -14.88 9.49 -3.26
CA GLN A 101 -16.12 9.93 -2.64
C GLN A 101 -17.26 8.91 -2.86
N PRO A 102 -18.19 8.76 -1.90
CA PRO A 102 -19.29 7.80 -1.99
C PRO A 102 -20.22 8.01 -3.19
N ASP A 103 -20.41 9.26 -3.62
CA ASP A 103 -21.35 9.62 -4.70
C ASP A 103 -20.86 9.22 -6.10
N ASP A 104 -19.59 8.81 -6.21
CA ASP A 104 -18.97 8.32 -7.43
C ASP A 104 -19.37 6.86 -7.75
N ASN A 105 -20.33 6.27 -7.02
CA ASN A 105 -20.71 4.85 -7.07
C ASN A 105 -21.20 4.35 -8.45
N THR A 106 -21.51 5.25 -9.39
CA THR A 106 -22.01 4.93 -10.74
C THR A 106 -20.93 4.83 -11.81
N ARG A 107 -19.69 5.22 -11.51
CA ARG A 107 -18.55 4.91 -12.37
C ARG A 107 -17.65 3.97 -11.59
N ALA A 108 -17.36 2.78 -12.12
CA ALA A 108 -16.13 2.14 -11.68
C ALA A 108 -15.00 3.17 -11.85
N TRP A 109 -13.86 2.98 -11.19
CA TRP A 109 -12.63 3.50 -11.79
C TRP A 109 -12.42 2.69 -13.09
N GLU A 110 -13.35 2.82 -14.06
CA GLU A 110 -13.13 2.46 -15.44
C GLU A 110 -11.87 3.21 -15.78
N GLY A 111 -10.88 2.48 -16.30
CA GLY A 111 -9.66 3.09 -16.80
C GLY A 111 -10.04 4.10 -17.88
N GLY A 112 -10.35 5.32 -17.44
CA GLY A 112 -10.65 6.45 -18.28
C GLY A 112 -9.43 6.61 -19.14
N LYS A 113 -9.56 6.19 -20.39
CA LYS A 113 -8.70 6.69 -21.46
C LYS A 113 -9.05 8.16 -21.58
N GLU A 114 -8.39 9.01 -20.82
CA GLU A 114 -8.18 10.37 -21.29
C GLU A 114 -7.39 10.23 -22.60
N GLU A 115 -7.91 10.82 -23.67
CA GLU A 115 -7.18 10.93 -24.94
C GLU A 115 -5.82 11.59 -24.66
N GLY A 116 -4.76 10.78 -24.73
CA GLY A 116 -3.37 11.25 -24.65
C GLY A 116 -2.65 11.07 -23.31
N GLY A 117 -3.26 10.51 -22.25
CA GLY A 117 -2.62 10.35 -20.94
C GLY A 117 -2.82 8.98 -20.32
N GLU A 118 -1.74 8.33 -19.87
CA GLU A 118 -1.82 7.02 -19.20
C GLU A 118 -2.72 7.08 -17.94
N GLY A 119 -3.85 6.37 -17.97
CA GLY A 119 -4.92 6.46 -16.96
C GLY A 119 -4.54 6.04 -15.52
N TYR A 120 -5.49 6.21 -14.61
CA TYR A 120 -5.38 5.75 -13.22
C TYR A 120 -5.35 4.23 -13.11
N VAL A 121 -4.84 3.71 -11.99
CA VAL A 121 -4.85 2.27 -11.68
C VAL A 121 -5.87 1.97 -10.59
N SER A 122 -6.63 0.90 -10.78
CA SER A 122 -7.61 0.46 -9.79
C SER A 122 -6.93 -0.43 -8.74
N PRO A 123 -7.31 -0.30 -7.46
CA PRO A 123 -6.78 -1.16 -6.42
C PRO A 123 -7.36 -2.58 -6.55
N PRO A 124 -6.62 -3.62 -6.16
CA PRO A 124 -7.15 -4.96 -5.99
C PRO A 124 -8.19 -4.99 -4.86
N VAL A 125 -9.07 -5.99 -4.88
CA VAL A 125 -10.02 -6.22 -3.78
C VAL A 125 -9.25 -6.69 -2.54
N PRO A 126 -9.44 -6.06 -1.36
CA PRO A 126 -8.82 -6.53 -0.12
C PRO A 126 -9.28 -7.94 0.25
N PRO A 127 -8.40 -8.78 0.84
CA PRO A 127 -8.76 -10.12 1.28
C PRO A 127 -10.07 -10.16 2.10
N PRO A 128 -10.92 -11.19 1.96
CA PRO A 128 -12.07 -11.35 2.83
C PRO A 128 -11.61 -11.66 4.26
N VAL A 129 -12.37 -11.18 5.26
CA VAL A 129 -12.14 -11.55 6.65
C VAL A 129 -12.74 -12.93 6.89
N ARG A 130 -11.99 -13.82 7.55
CA ARG A 130 -12.54 -15.15 7.93
C ARG A 130 -13.68 -14.95 8.92
N LYS A 131 -14.81 -15.63 8.70
CA LYS A 131 -15.95 -15.62 9.61
C LYS A 131 -15.50 -16.12 10.99
N ARG A 132 -15.54 -15.27 12.02
CA ARG A 132 -15.43 -15.73 13.41
C ARG A 132 -16.73 -16.46 13.75
N SER A 133 -16.70 -17.80 13.71
CA SER A 133 -17.81 -18.63 14.19
C SER A 133 -17.84 -18.60 15.73
N LEU A 134 -18.27 -17.49 16.31
CA LEU A 134 -18.65 -17.42 17.71
C LEU A 134 -20.19 -17.39 17.77
N SER A 135 -20.74 -18.50 18.24
CA SER A 135 -22.16 -18.77 18.52
C SER A 135 -23.15 -18.61 17.35
N GLY A 136 -23.49 -19.72 16.69
CA GLY A 136 -24.86 -20.16 16.28
C GLY A 136 -25.81 -19.25 15.50
N VAL A 137 -25.53 -17.98 15.32
CA VAL A 137 -26.32 -16.98 14.62
C VAL A 137 -25.33 -16.20 13.76
N GLY A 138 -25.27 -16.55 12.48
CA GLY A 138 -24.31 -16.00 11.53
C GLY A 138 -24.60 -14.56 11.17
N ALA A 139 -24.35 -13.62 12.09
CA ALA A 139 -24.18 -12.22 11.72
C ALA A 139 -22.82 -12.11 11.01
N GLU A 140 -22.85 -11.92 9.70
CA GLU A 140 -21.64 -11.54 8.96
C GLU A 140 -21.18 -10.19 9.50
N GLU A 141 -19.89 -10.09 9.81
CA GLU A 141 -19.32 -8.82 10.23
C GLU A 141 -19.39 -7.84 9.07
N GLU A 142 -20.21 -6.80 9.24
CA GLU A 142 -20.46 -5.82 8.18
C GLU A 142 -19.18 -5.03 7.90
N THR A 143 -18.74 -5.05 6.64
CA THR A 143 -17.56 -4.32 6.18
C THR A 143 -17.87 -3.52 4.93
N VAL A 144 -17.21 -2.37 4.82
CA VAL A 144 -17.19 -1.54 3.61
C VAL A 144 -15.77 -1.47 3.04
N VAL A 145 -15.65 -1.23 1.73
CA VAL A 145 -14.34 -1.04 1.08
C VAL A 145 -14.16 0.43 0.73
N VAL A 146 -13.17 1.05 1.36
CA VAL A 146 -12.76 2.43 1.09
C VAL A 146 -11.56 2.41 0.15
N MET A 147 -11.65 3.13 -0.97
CA MET A 147 -10.57 3.18 -1.96
C MET A 147 -9.86 4.54 -1.93
N ALA A 148 -8.56 4.52 -2.17
CA ALA A 148 -7.76 5.72 -2.32
C ALA A 148 -6.70 5.56 -3.42
N ARG A 149 -6.16 6.68 -3.91
CA ARG A 149 -5.03 6.69 -4.85
C ARG A 149 -3.97 7.70 -4.46
N GLY A 150 -2.76 7.52 -4.98
CA GLY A 150 -1.68 8.49 -4.86
C GLY A 150 -0.69 8.33 -5.99
N ASN A 151 -0.31 9.43 -6.62
CA ASN A 151 0.62 9.43 -7.75
C ASN A 151 1.90 10.19 -7.39
N HIS A 152 3.01 9.76 -7.96
CA HIS A 152 4.30 10.40 -7.78
C HIS A 152 5.10 10.33 -9.10
N LEU A 153 5.44 11.47 -9.67
CA LEU A 153 6.37 11.53 -10.81
C LEU A 153 7.80 11.50 -10.25
N CYS A 154 8.54 10.43 -10.51
CA CYS A 154 9.95 10.36 -10.15
C CYS A 154 10.78 10.48 -11.42
N ILE A 155 11.37 11.66 -11.61
CA ILE A 155 12.16 12.02 -12.80
C ILE A 155 11.31 11.87 -14.07
N ASN A 156 11.36 10.69 -14.73
CA ASN A 156 10.64 10.38 -15.96
C ASN A 156 9.70 9.17 -15.82
N ASP A 157 9.63 8.56 -14.65
CA ASP A 157 8.83 7.37 -14.39
C ASP A 157 7.63 7.78 -13.52
N MET A 158 6.42 7.57 -14.03
CA MET A 158 5.20 7.85 -13.26
C MET A 158 4.83 6.66 -12.38
N TYR A 159 4.87 6.86 -11.06
CA TYR A 159 4.43 5.90 -10.07
C TYR A 159 2.96 6.16 -9.77
N ARG A 160 2.10 5.21 -10.14
CA ARG A 160 0.68 5.22 -9.80
C ARG A 160 0.43 4.21 -8.69
N THR A 161 -0.14 4.68 -7.59
CA THR A 161 -0.50 3.83 -6.47
C THR A 161 -2.00 3.89 -6.23
N ALA A 162 -2.61 2.73 -6.01
CA ALA A 162 -3.98 2.61 -5.53
C ALA A 162 -4.04 1.74 -4.29
N TYR A 163 -4.99 2.06 -3.42
CA TYR A 163 -5.26 1.41 -2.15
C TYR A 163 -6.72 1.02 -2.06
N ALA A 164 -6.98 -0.10 -1.40
CA ALA A 164 -8.30 -0.45 -0.92
C ALA A 164 -8.19 -0.93 0.53
N PHE A 165 -9.04 -0.39 1.40
CA PHE A 165 -9.10 -0.71 2.82
C PHE A 165 -10.47 -1.33 3.10
N ARG A 166 -10.49 -2.55 3.61
CA ARG A 166 -11.72 -3.14 4.14
C ARG A 166 -11.85 -2.70 5.59
N VAL A 167 -12.91 -1.95 5.86
CA VAL A 167 -13.18 -1.32 7.16
C VAL A 167 -14.40 -1.99 7.77
N ARG A 168 -14.28 -2.41 9.03
CA ARG A 168 -15.38 -2.91 9.84
C ARG A 168 -16.30 -1.76 10.20
N VAL A 169 -17.59 -1.87 9.89
CA VAL A 169 -18.54 -0.75 10.05
C VAL A 169 -18.75 -0.39 11.51
N MET A 170 -18.70 -1.37 12.41
CA MET A 170 -18.99 -1.18 13.84
C MET A 170 -18.02 -0.25 14.56
N ASP A 171 -16.71 -0.37 14.28
CA ASP A 171 -15.65 0.32 15.04
C ASP A 171 -14.66 1.09 14.14
N GLY A 172 -14.81 1.03 12.82
CA GLY A 172 -13.92 1.68 11.87
C GLY A 172 -12.56 0.99 11.73
N GLU A 173 -12.37 -0.22 12.27
CA GLU A 173 -11.10 -0.93 12.18
C GLU A 173 -10.83 -1.40 10.75
N VAL A 174 -9.61 -1.17 10.26
CA VAL A 174 -9.14 -1.80 9.02
C VAL A 174 -8.84 -3.26 9.33
N VAL A 175 -9.56 -4.17 8.69
CA VAL A 175 -9.48 -5.63 8.93
C VAL A 175 -8.71 -6.38 7.84
N SER A 176 -8.54 -5.74 6.68
CA SER A 176 -7.64 -6.15 5.61
C SER A 176 -7.47 -4.97 4.67
N TRP A 177 -6.39 -4.96 3.92
CA TRP A 177 -6.18 -3.92 2.92
C TRP A 177 -5.34 -4.44 1.78
N ALA A 178 -5.26 -3.67 0.72
CA ALA A 178 -4.48 -4.02 -0.44
C ALA A 178 -3.95 -2.76 -1.12
N SER A 179 -2.82 -2.90 -1.82
CA SER A 179 -2.28 -1.84 -2.65
C SER A 179 -1.82 -2.37 -4.00
N ARG A 180 -1.84 -1.50 -5.01
CA ARG A 180 -1.22 -1.76 -6.31
C ARG A 180 -0.35 -0.58 -6.69
N HIS A 181 0.87 -0.86 -7.10
CA HIS A 181 1.82 0.13 -7.58
C HIS A 181 2.19 -0.23 -9.02
N VAL A 182 1.91 0.69 -9.94
CA VAL A 182 2.29 0.55 -11.35
C VAL A 182 3.28 1.65 -11.70
N VAL A 183 4.41 1.24 -12.25
CA VAL A 183 5.42 2.14 -12.79
C VAL A 183 5.50 1.86 -14.27
N LYS A 184 5.20 2.88 -15.07
CA LYS A 184 5.37 2.86 -16.52
C LYS A 184 6.37 3.94 -16.91
N GLY A 185 7.42 3.53 -17.60
CA GLY A 185 8.42 4.43 -18.14
C GLY A 185 9.44 3.67 -19.00
N PRO A 186 10.33 4.38 -19.71
CA PRO A 186 11.28 3.77 -20.64
C PRO A 186 12.23 2.75 -20.00
N LYS A 187 12.45 2.87 -18.68
CA LYS A 187 13.39 2.03 -17.92
C LYS A 187 12.70 0.99 -17.04
N LYS A 188 11.42 1.18 -16.71
CA LYS A 188 10.69 0.36 -15.74
C LYS A 188 9.26 0.16 -16.22
N ASN A 189 8.85 -1.10 -16.22
CA ASN A 189 7.47 -1.48 -16.46
C ASN A 189 7.10 -2.56 -15.45
N GLN A 190 6.74 -2.11 -14.25
CA GLN A 190 6.50 -2.96 -13.09
C GLN A 190 5.08 -2.75 -12.57
N ASP A 191 4.41 -3.85 -12.25
CA ASP A 191 3.11 -3.92 -11.59
C ASP A 191 3.25 -4.76 -10.33
N ILE A 192 3.06 -4.12 -9.18
CA ILE A 192 3.24 -4.71 -7.87
C ILE A 192 1.89 -4.69 -7.16
N VAL A 193 1.36 -5.86 -6.86
CA VAL A 193 0.12 -6.04 -6.10
C VAL A 193 0.47 -6.55 -4.71
N ASN A 194 -0.08 -5.91 -3.68
CA ASN A 194 0.09 -6.30 -2.28
C ASN A 194 -1.26 -6.58 -1.65
N LEU A 195 -1.38 -7.73 -0.98
CA LEU A 195 -2.55 -8.12 -0.21
C LEU A 195 -2.13 -8.29 1.25
N TYR A 196 -2.86 -7.62 2.15
CA TYR A 196 -2.58 -7.61 3.58
C TYR A 196 -3.77 -8.18 4.35
N SER A 197 -3.49 -9.20 5.16
CA SER A 197 -4.46 -9.78 6.10
C SER A 197 -3.93 -9.73 7.52
N VAL A 198 -4.83 -9.77 8.49
CA VAL A 198 -4.44 -10.03 9.88
C VAL A 198 -3.69 -11.37 9.91
N ALA A 199 -2.55 -11.38 10.60
CA ALA A 199 -1.68 -12.55 10.73
C ALA A 199 -2.27 -13.55 11.74
#